data_AF-A0A9P7NJI5-F1
#
_entry.id   AF-A0A9P7NJI5-F1
#
_cell.length_a   1.000
_cell.length_b   1.000
_cell.length_c   1.000
_cell.angle_alpha   90.00
_cell.angle_beta   90.00
_cell.angle_gamma   90.00
#
_symmetry.space_group_name_H-M   'P 1'
#
loop_
_entity.id
_entity.type
_entity.pdbx_description
1 polymer ?
#
loop_
_entity_poly.entity_id
_entity_poly.type
_entity_poly.pdbx_seq_one_letter_code
_entity_poly.pdbx_strand_id
1 'polypeptide(L)' 'MSSLEAKIVVLGAQGVGKTSLVMRYCKGAFNPSQITSTVGASFLTKRVVDSDSDTIVRLQIWDTGSFTSTSGRDIRDEIR' A
#
# COMPACT_ATOMS: atom_id res chain seq x y z
N MET A 1 -23.45 -11.21 5.93
CA MET A 1 -22.24 -10.57 5.35
C MET A 1 -21.32 -10.20 6.49
N SER A 2 -20.14 -10.83 6.55
CA SER A 2 -19.12 -10.48 7.53
C SER A 2 -18.26 -9.32 6.98
N SER A 3 -17.73 -8.47 7.87
CA SER A 3 -16.89 -7.34 7.49
C SER A 3 -15.55 -7.48 8.21
N LEU A 4 -14.46 -7.45 7.44
CA LEU A 4 -13.10 -7.56 7.96
C LEU A 4 -12.27 -6.34 7.54
N GLU A 5 -11.28 -6.02 8.36
CA GLU A 5 -10.29 -5.01 8.06
C GLU A 5 -8.89 -5.64 8.12
N ALA A 6 -8.08 -5.40 7.09
CA ALA A 6 -6.73 -5.94 7.01
C ALA A 6 -5.72 -4.84 6.67
N LYS A 7 -4.65 -4.75 7.45
CA LYS A 7 -3.51 -3.85 7.20
C LYS A 7 -2.46 -4.57 6.36
N ILE A 8 -2.10 -3.98 5.22
CA ILE A 8 -1.09 -4.49 4.29
C ILE A 8 0.03 -3.46 4.22
N VAL A 9 1.27 -3.89 4.42
CA VAL A 9 2.46 -3.03 4.34
C VAL A 9 3.34 -3.53 3.22
N VAL A 10 3.64 -2.66 2.25
CA VAL A 10 4.41 -3.03 1.05
C VAL A 10 5.85 -2.53 1.22
N LEU A 11 6.78 -3.44 1.46
CA LEU A 11 8.21 -3.16 1.70
C LEU A 11 9.09 -3.60 0.52
N GLY A 12 10.28 -3.01 0.42
CA GLY A 12 11.29 -3.39 -0.58
C GLY A 12 12.19 -2.22 -0.99
N ALA A 13 13.25 -2.51 -1.75
CA ALA A 13 14.24 -1.52 -2.18
C ALA A 13 13.66 -0.40 -3.06
N GLN A 14 14.42 0.67 -3.27
CA GLN A 14 14.03 1.75 -4.18
C GLN A 14 13.86 1.22 -5.61
N GLY A 15 12.86 1.72 -6.33
CA GLY A 15 12.70 1.41 -7.75
C GLY A 15 12.14 0.03 -8.10
N VAL A 16 11.92 -0.88 -7.13
CA VAL A 16 11.40 -2.24 -7.39
C VAL A 16 9.91 -2.30 -7.80
N GLY A 17 9.23 -1.15 -7.89
CA GLY A 17 7.86 -1.07 -8.40
C GLY A 17 6.73 -1.16 -7.36
N LYS A 18 7.00 -0.98 -6.07
CA LYS A 18 5.99 -1.03 -4.98
C LYS A 18 4.77 -0.14 -5.26
N THR A 19 5.02 1.14 -5.52
CA THR A 19 4.00 2.14 -5.86
C THR A 19 3.27 1.79 -7.14
N SER A 20 3.96 1.22 -8.12
CA SER A 20 3.35 0.77 -9.38
C SER A 20 2.35 -0.36 -9.14
N LEU A 21 2.71 -1.32 -8.30
CA LEU A 21 1.86 -2.44 -7.92
C LEU A 21 0.62 -1.97 -7.16
N VAL A 22 0.81 -1.13 -6.14
CA VAL A 22 -0.28 -0.61 -5.32
C VAL A 22 -1.25 0.24 -6.16
N MET A 23 -0.72 1.10 -7.02
CA MET A 23 -1.55 1.93 -7.91
C MET A 23 -2.33 1.11 -8.92
N ARG A 24 -1.70 0.10 -9.55
CA ARG A 24 -2.39 -0.81 -10.47
C ARG A 24 -3.49 -1.58 -9.77
N TYR A 25 -3.21 -2.13 -8.59
CA TYR A 25 -4.20 -2.89 -7.83
C TYR A 25 -5.39 -2.02 -7.38
N CYS A 26 -5.10 -0.83 -6.83
CA CYS A 26 -6.14 0.05 -6.31
C CYS A 26 -6.96 0.73 -7.41
N LYS A 27 -6.29 1.31 -8.41
CA LYS A 27 -6.92 2.19 -9.41
C LYS A 27 -7.12 1.53 -10.78
N GLY A 28 -6.61 0.31 -11.00
CA GLY A 28 -6.66 -0.35 -12.31
C GLY A 28 -5.77 0.29 -13.37
N ALA A 29 -5.04 1.36 -13.04
CA ALA A 29 -4.22 2.14 -13.96
C ALA A 29 -2.74 2.04 -13.61
N PHE A 30 -1.89 2.08 -14.64
CA PHE A 30 -0.45 2.24 -14.51
C PHE A 30 -0.04 3.35 -15.46
N ASN A 31 0.43 4.46 -14.90
CA ASN A 31 0.99 5.55 -15.69
C ASN A 31 2.43 5.81 -15.21
N PRO A 32 3.44 5.31 -15.93
CA PRO A 32 4.84 5.48 -15.54
C PRO A 32 5.24 6.95 -15.35
N SER A 33 4.64 7.88 -16.11
CA SER A 33 4.95 9.31 -16.01
C SER A 33 4.41 9.98 -14.75
N GLN A 34 3.43 9.36 -14.07
CA GLN A 34 2.86 9.85 -12.82
C GLN A 34 3.43 9.15 -11.58
N ILE A 35 4.24 8.11 -11.77
CA ILE A 35 4.83 7.34 -10.67
C ILE A 35 6.17 7.99 -10.34
N THR A 36 6.15 8.85 -9.32
CA THR A 36 7.35 9.44 -8.74
C THR A 36 7.88 8.58 -7.59
N SER A 37 9.11 8.85 -7.16
CA SER A 37 9.64 8.18 -5.96
C SER A 37 8.78 8.50 -4.75
N THR A 38 8.26 7.48 -4.08
CA THR A 38 7.54 7.63 -2.81
C THR A 38 8.53 8.06 -1.73
N VAL A 39 8.21 9.17 -1.05
CA VAL A 39 8.93 9.69 0.12
C VAL A 39 8.10 9.39 1.35
N GLY A 40 8.67 8.72 2.36
CA GLY A 40 7.90 8.27 3.55
C GLY A 40 6.93 7.15 3.21
N ALA A 41 5.75 7.11 3.84
CA ALA A 41 4.68 6.16 3.49
C ALA A 41 3.43 6.84 2.89
N SER A 42 2.75 6.12 2.01
CA SER A 42 1.47 6.50 1.40
C SER A 42 0.39 5.50 1.80
N PHE A 43 -0.82 6.00 2.06
CA PHE A 43 -1.95 5.20 2.52
C PHE A 43 -3.05 5.13 1.46
N LEU A 44 -3.47 3.92 1.11
CA LEU A 44 -4.58 3.66 0.21
C LEU A 44 -5.57 2.67 0.84
N THR A 45 -6.84 2.77 0.45
CA THR A 45 -7.83 1.76 0.84
C THR A 45 -8.50 1.15 -0.38
N LYS A 46 -8.78 -0.16 -0.29
CA LYS A 46 -9.52 -0.90 -1.30
C LYS A 46 -10.51 -1.83 -0.61
N ARG A 47 -11.77 -1.83 -1.08
CA ARG A 47 -12.74 -2.85 -0.71
C ARG A 47 -12.67 -4.00 -1.69
N VAL A 48 -12.65 -5.22 -1.17
CA VAL A 48 -12.71 -6.46 -1.93
C VAL A 48 -13.82 -7.31 -1.34
N VAL A 49 -14.51 -8.05 -2.21
CA VAL A 49 -15.51 -9.03 -1.79
C VAL A 49 -14.88 -10.39 -2.02
N ASP A 50 -14.80 -11.19 -0.96
CA ASP A 50 -14.41 -12.59 -1.07
C ASP A 50 -15.55 -13.38 -1.71
N SER A 51 -15.28 -14.03 -2.84
CA SER A 51 -16.30 -14.70 -3.65
C SER A 51 -16.90 -15.92 -2.97
N ASP A 52 -16.17 -16.54 -2.04
CA ASP A 52 -16.56 -17.81 -1.44
C ASP A 52 -17.38 -17.59 -0.16
N SER A 53 -17.07 -16.54 0.61
CA SER A 53 -17.72 -16.24 1.89
C SER A 53 -18.63 -15.01 1.91
N ASP A 54 -18.75 -14.27 0.79
CA ASP A 54 -19.43 -12.96 0.72
C ASP A 54 -18.93 -11.95 1.78
N THR A 55 -17.68 -12.12 2.21
CA THR A 55 -17.05 -11.26 3.20
C THR A 55 -16.52 -10.01 2.53
N ILE A 56 -16.88 -8.85 3.06
CA ILE A 56 -16.33 -7.57 2.59
C ILE A 56 -15.05 -7.29 3.38
N VAL A 57 -13.92 -7.28 2.68
CA VAL A 57 -12.62 -6.97 3.26
C VAL A 57 -12.23 -5.54 2.90
N ARG A 58 -11.99 -4.71 3.90
CA ARG A 58 -11.37 -3.39 3.75
C ARG A 58 -9.86 -3.53 3.90
N LEU A 59 -9.16 -3.45 2.78
CA LEU A 59 -7.71 -3.40 2.77
C LEU A 59 -7.22 -1.98 3.06
N GLN A 60 -6.33 -1.86 4.04
CA GLN A 60 -5.57 -0.68 4.38
C GLN A 60 -4.12 -0.87 3.93
N ILE A 61 -3.79 -0.32 2.76
CA ILE A 61 -2.53 -0.56 2.08
C ILE A 61 -1.58 0.60 2.36
N TRP A 62 -0.43 0.30 2.94
CA TRP A 62 0.67 1.21 3.20
C TRP A 62 1.77 0.97 2.17
N ASP A 63 1.85 1.85 1.15
CA ASP A 63 2.95 1.88 0.19
C ASP A 63 4.13 2.65 0.77
N THR A 64 5.29 2.03 0.81
CA THR A 64 6.42 2.55 1.57
C THR A 64 7.49 3.03 0.62
N GLY A 65 7.98 4.24 0.85
CA GLY A 65 9.08 4.85 0.15
C GLY A 65 10.42 4.24 0.53
N SER A 66 11.48 4.77 -0.06
CA SER A 66 12.83 4.38 0.35
C SER A 66 13.20 5.15 1.60
N PHE A 67 13.21 4.45 2.74
CA PHE A 67 13.74 4.99 3.98
C PHE A 67 15.26 4.81 3.94
N THR A 68 15.98 5.83 3.49
CA THR A 68 17.36 5.97 3.96
C THR A 68 17.26 6.28 5.45
N SER A 69 17.95 5.50 6.29
CA SER A 69 17.93 5.61 7.76
C SER A 69 18.57 6.90 8.29
N THR A 70 18.37 8.02 7.61
CA THR A 70 19.02 9.30 7.86
C THR A 70 18.36 10.11 8.99
N SER A 71 17.30 9.61 9.64
CA SER A 71 16.63 10.36 10.73
C SER A 71 15.98 9.55 11.85
N GLY A 72 16.25 8.24 11.99
CA GLY A 72 15.74 7.46 13.13
C GLY A 72 14.21 7.25 13.19
N ARG A 73 13.48 7.50 12.10
CA ARG A 73 12.04 7.20 11.99
C ARG A 73 11.84 5.74 11.57
N ASP A 74 11.22 4.93 12.44
CA ASP A 74 10.81 3.56 12.12
C ASP A 74 9.48 3.60 11.36
N ILE A 75 9.35 2.77 10.34
CA ILE A 75 8.08 2.58 9.62
C ILE A 75 6.93 2.14 10.54
N ARG A 76 7.26 1.51 11.66
CA ARG A 76 6.30 1.17 12.72
C ARG A 76 5.66 2.40 13.36
N ASP A 77 6.34 3.55 13.35
CA ASP A 77 5.80 4.79 13.92
C ASP A 77 4.77 5.45 12.99
N GLU A 78 4.88 5.20 11.67
CA GLU A 78 3.99 5.72 10.62
C GLU A 78 2.71 4.88 10.47
N ILE A 79 2.81 3.56 10.71
CA ILE A 79 1.70 2.61 10.57
C ILE A 79 1.04 2.41 11.95
N ARG A 80 0.18 3.35 12.34
CA ARG A 80 -0.64 3.26 13.57
C ARG A 80 -2.00 2.62 13.32
#